data_AF-A0A257NV64-F1
#
_entry.id   AF-A0A257NV64-F1
#
_cell.length_a   1.000
_cell.length_b   1.000
_cell.length_c   1.000
_cell.angle_alpha   90.00
_cell.angle_beta   90.00
_cell.angle_gamma   90.00
#
_symmetry.space_group_name_H-M   'P 1'
#
loop_
_entity.id
_entity.type
_entity.pdbx_description
1 polymer ?
#
loop_
_entity_poly.entity_id
_entity_poly.type
_entity_poly.pdbx_seq_one_letter_code
_entity_poly.pdbx_strand_id
1 'polypeptide(L)'
;MDLPTLYAQCAPNVAPQTLAAIVRVESGGNPWRIGINGNYTLPRQPQNKAEAVREANRLIGLGYNIDLGLMQINVKNLGMLNLSVDEVFDPCTNIKAGAQILQNFYLKSEKDIGQGQTSLKRAISAYHT
;
A
#
# COMPACT_ATOMS: atom_id res chain seq x y z
N MET A 1 -2.26 -16.42 -6.38
CA MET A 1 -2.33 -15.80 -5.03
C MET A 1 -3.80 -15.61 -4.69
N ASP A 2 -4.23 -16.09 -3.52
CA ASP A 2 -5.62 -15.95 -3.06
C ASP A 2 -5.76 -14.69 -2.19
N LEU A 3 -6.12 -13.57 -2.84
CA LEU A 3 -6.22 -12.26 -2.19
C LEU A 3 -7.28 -12.22 -1.06
N PRO A 4 -8.50 -12.75 -1.23
CA PRO A 4 -9.48 -12.86 -0.15
C PRO A 4 -8.93 -13.45 1.15
N THR A 5 -8.20 -14.57 1.06
CA THR A 5 -7.57 -15.22 2.22
C THR A 5 -6.50 -14.34 2.84
N LEU A 6 -5.66 -13.70 2.02
CA LEU A 6 -4.63 -12.79 2.53
C LEU A 6 -5.21 -11.58 3.28
N TYR A 7 -6.33 -11.01 2.83
CA TYR A 7 -6.96 -9.89 3.53
C TYR A 7 -7.35 -10.26 4.95
N ALA A 8 -7.98 -11.43 5.13
CA ALA A 8 -8.41 -11.90 6.45
C ALA A 8 -7.21 -12.28 7.35
N GLN A 9 -6.17 -12.88 6.79
CA GLN A 9 -5.00 -13.35 7.55
C GLN A 9 -4.05 -12.22 7.95
N CYS A 10 -3.78 -11.30 7.03
CA CYS A 10 -2.70 -10.31 7.17
C CYS A 10 -3.17 -9.00 7.79
N ALA A 11 -4.47 -8.70 7.73
CA ALA A 11 -5.06 -7.48 8.25
C ALA A 11 -6.45 -7.72 8.87
N PRO A 12 -6.57 -8.59 9.91
CA PRO A 12 -7.86 -8.95 10.51
C PRO A 12 -8.64 -7.78 11.11
N ASN A 13 -7.97 -6.66 11.38
CA ASN A 13 -8.58 -5.45 11.95
C ASN A 13 -9.26 -4.55 10.90
N VAL A 14 -9.17 -4.87 9.61
CA VAL A 14 -9.81 -4.13 8.52
C VAL A 14 -10.73 -5.06 7.76
N ALA A 15 -11.95 -4.62 7.47
CA ALA A 15 -12.90 -5.43 6.70
C ALA A 15 -12.28 -5.86 5.35
N PRO A 16 -12.29 -7.16 4.99
CA PRO A 16 -11.67 -7.65 3.76
C PRO A 16 -12.16 -6.94 2.49
N GLN A 17 -13.43 -6.53 2.48
CA GLN A 17 -14.04 -5.79 1.39
C GLN A 17 -13.51 -4.35 1.23
N THR A 18 -13.08 -3.69 2.32
CA THR A 18 -12.36 -2.42 2.25
C THR A 18 -10.97 -2.61 1.64
N LEU A 19 -10.24 -3.64 2.09
CA LEU A 19 -8.91 -3.96 1.53
C LEU A 19 -9.00 -4.34 0.06
N ALA A 20 -9.98 -5.17 -0.32
CA ALA A 20 -10.22 -5.55 -1.71
C ALA A 20 -10.50 -4.33 -2.60
N ALA A 21 -11.29 -3.37 -2.12
CA ALA A 21 -11.59 -2.14 -2.85
C ALA A 21 -10.33 -1.30 -3.06
N ILE A 22 -9.51 -1.12 -2.02
CA ILE A 22 -8.24 -0.37 -2.09
C ILE A 22 -7.28 -1.08 -3.06
N VAL A 23 -6.99 -2.37 -2.86
CA VAL A 23 -6.05 -3.13 -3.70
C VAL A 23 -6.47 -3.12 -5.18
N ARG A 24 -7.77 -3.18 -5.46
CA ARG A 24 -8.28 -3.08 -6.83
C ARG A 24 -7.93 -1.74 -7.48
N VAL A 25 -8.11 -0.64 -6.76
CA VAL A 25 -7.81 0.72 -7.28
C VAL A 25 -6.32 0.94 -7.39
N GLU A 26 -5.57 0.54 -6.36
CA GLU A 26 -4.15 0.83 -6.22
C GLU A 26 -3.25 0.02 -7.16
N SER A 27 -3.49 -1.29 -7.23
CA SER A 27 -2.61 -2.21 -7.95
C SER A 27 -3.32 -3.10 -8.96
N GLY A 28 -4.65 -3.13 -8.97
CA GLY A 28 -5.43 -4.12 -9.72
C GLY A 28 -5.15 -5.55 -9.22
N GLY A 29 -4.64 -5.72 -8.00
CA GLY A 29 -4.22 -7.01 -7.45
C GLY A 29 -2.81 -7.46 -7.87
N ASN A 30 -2.03 -6.60 -8.53
CA ASN A 30 -0.63 -6.91 -8.86
C ASN A 30 0.28 -6.66 -7.65
N PRO A 31 0.89 -7.70 -7.04
CA PRO A 31 1.75 -7.52 -5.87
C PRO A 31 3.07 -6.83 -6.15
N TRP A 32 3.43 -6.66 -7.42
CA TRP A 32 4.69 -6.05 -7.85
C TRP A 32 4.50 -4.70 -8.53
N ARG A 33 3.30 -4.12 -8.39
CA ARG A 33 2.95 -2.78 -8.87
C ARG A 33 3.93 -1.75 -8.30
N ILE A 34 4.52 -0.95 -9.17
CA ILE A 34 5.28 0.26 -8.81
C ILE A 34 4.53 1.46 -9.40
N GLY A 35 4.01 2.30 -8.50
CA GLY A 35 3.52 3.64 -8.79
C GLY A 35 4.66 4.63 -8.71
N ILE A 36 4.67 5.64 -9.57
CA ILE A 36 5.68 6.71 -9.55
C ILE A 36 4.94 8.03 -9.41
N ASN A 37 5.30 8.78 -8.36
CA ASN A 37 4.74 10.10 -8.12
C ASN A 37 5.44 11.11 -9.03
N GLY A 38 4.66 11.77 -9.89
CA GLY A 38 5.15 12.76 -10.85
C GLY A 38 4.88 12.36 -12.31
N ASN A 39 5.65 12.93 -13.24
CA ASN A 39 5.37 12.85 -14.67
C ASN A 39 6.02 11.65 -15.39
N TYR A 40 6.59 10.71 -14.65
CA TYR A 40 7.23 9.54 -15.22
C TYR A 40 6.34 8.30 -15.04
N THR A 41 6.15 7.55 -16.11
CA THR A 41 5.42 6.28 -16.09
C THR A 41 6.36 5.17 -16.53
N LEU A 42 6.34 4.05 -15.81
CA LEU A 42 7.11 2.89 -16.21
C LEU A 42 6.61 2.35 -17.55
N PRO A 43 7.51 2.05 -18.52
CA PRO A 43 7.12 1.45 -19.79
C PRO A 43 6.39 0.10 -19.61
N ARG A 44 6.77 -0.65 -18.58
CA ARG A 44 6.10 -1.88 -18.15
C ARG A 44 6.23 -2.07 -16.65
N GLN A 45 5.25 -2.77 -16.06
CA GLN A 45 5.33 -3.17 -14.66
C GLN A 45 6.26 -4.40 -14.49
N PRO A 46 6.88 -4.57 -13.31
CA PRO A 46 7.65 -5.77 -12.98
C PRO A 46 6.80 -7.04 -13.05
N GLN A 47 7.41 -8.16 -13.48
CA GLN A 47 6.71 -9.45 -13.64
C GLN A 47 7.01 -10.46 -12.53
N ASN A 48 7.86 -10.12 -11.57
CA ASN A 48 8.19 -10.93 -10.41
C ASN A 48 8.79 -10.06 -9.31
N LYS A 49 8.87 -10.60 -8.09
CA LYS A 49 9.42 -9.89 -6.92
C LYS A 49 10.84 -9.38 -7.17
N ALA A 50 11.70 -10.19 -7.78
CA ALA A 50 13.09 -9.82 -8.01
C ALA A 50 13.23 -8.63 -8.98
N GLU A 51 12.42 -8.58 -10.04
CA GLU A 51 12.31 -7.41 -10.91
C GLU A 51 11.79 -6.18 -10.16
N ALA A 52 10.77 -6.35 -9.33
CA ALA A 52 10.17 -5.25 -8.57
C ALA A 52 11.16 -4.61 -7.61
N VAL A 53 11.91 -5.43 -6.87
CA VAL A 53 12.96 -4.97 -5.93
C VAL A 53 14.09 -4.26 -6.68
N ARG A 54 14.57 -4.83 -7.78
CA ARG A 54 15.63 -4.18 -8.59
C ARG A 54 15.18 -2.84 -9.15
N GLU A 55 13.99 -2.78 -9.73
CA GLU A 55 13.48 -1.56 -10.35
C GLU A 55 13.14 -0.49 -9.29
N ALA A 56 12.54 -0.88 -8.16
CA ALA A 56 12.30 0.03 -7.06
C ALA A 56 13.61 0.64 -6.53
N ASN A 57 14.64 -0.18 -6.27
CA ASN A 57 15.94 0.33 -5.83
C ASN A 57 16.59 1.25 -6.86
N ARG A 58 16.48 0.94 -8.16
CA ARG A 58 16.96 1.81 -9.25
C ARG A 58 16.27 3.17 -9.21
N LEU A 59 14.94 3.20 -9.10
CA LEU A 59 14.15 4.43 -9.05
C LEU A 59 14.45 5.25 -7.79
N ILE A 60 14.60 4.60 -6.63
CA ILE A 60 14.98 5.24 -5.37
C ILE A 60 16.37 5.87 -5.48
N GLY A 61 17.34 5.16 -6.07
CA GLY A 61 18.69 5.68 -6.31
C GLY A 61 18.72 6.89 -7.24
N LEU A 62 17.71 7.03 -8.11
CA LEU A 62 17.49 8.20 -8.97
C LEU A 62 16.68 9.32 -8.28
N GLY A 63 16.26 9.14 -7.03
CA GLY A 63 15.52 10.13 -6.26
C GLY A 63 14.01 10.15 -6.51
N TYR A 64 13.44 9.15 -7.19
CA TYR A 64 12.00 9.09 -7.41
C TYR A 64 11.23 8.79 -6.12
N ASN A 65 10.08 9.43 -5.96
CA ASN A 65 9.09 9.08 -4.95
C ASN A 65 8.14 8.02 -5.53
N ILE A 66 8.14 6.80 -4.97
CA ILE A 66 7.42 5.66 -5.55
C ILE A 66 6.53 4.96 -4.52
N ASP A 67 5.50 4.29 -5.03
CA ASP A 67 4.53 3.51 -4.26
C ASP A 67 4.65 2.03 -4.62
N LEU A 68 4.59 1.15 -3.61
CA LEU A 68 5.08 -0.21 -3.70
C LEU A 68 3.98 -1.24 -3.39
N GLY A 69 3.77 -2.17 -4.31
CA GLY A 69 2.99 -3.39 -4.10
C GLY A 69 1.46 -3.22 -4.05
N LEU A 70 0.77 -4.20 -3.46
CA LEU A 70 -0.70 -4.35 -3.51
C LEU A 70 -1.47 -3.11 -3.06
N MET A 71 -1.02 -2.51 -1.96
CA MET A 71 -1.61 -1.37 -1.29
C MET A 71 -0.84 -0.07 -1.56
N GLN A 72 0.10 -0.09 -2.53
CA GLN A 72 0.86 1.08 -2.98
C GLN A 72 1.48 1.86 -1.79
N ILE A 73 2.29 1.17 -0.99
CA ILE A 73 2.97 1.77 0.16
C ILE A 73 4.06 2.72 -0.34
N ASN A 74 3.96 3.99 0.01
CA ASN A 74 4.95 4.97 -0.37
C ASN A 74 6.33 4.67 0.25
N VAL A 75 7.40 4.80 -0.55
CA VAL A 75 8.78 4.53 -0.12
C VAL A 75 9.18 5.35 1.12
N LYS A 76 8.65 6.56 1.30
CA LYS A 76 8.94 7.42 2.46
C LYS A 76 8.42 6.82 3.77
N ASN A 77 7.42 5.94 3.71
CA ASN A 77 6.85 5.30 4.88
C ASN A 77 7.63 4.03 5.31
N LEU A 78 8.54 3.51 4.49
CA LEU A 78 9.26 2.28 4.81
C LEU A 78 10.08 2.38 6.11
N GLY A 79 10.73 3.53 6.34
CA GLY A 79 11.50 3.77 7.55
C GLY A 79 10.64 3.73 8.81
N MET A 80 9.48 4.40 8.82
CA MET A 80 8.56 4.38 9.97
C MET A 80 7.89 3.02 10.19
N LEU A 81 7.77 2.22 9.13
CA LEU A 81 7.22 0.86 9.19
C LEU A 81 8.28 -0.19 9.51
N ASN A 82 9.57 0.20 9.57
CA ASN A 82 10.70 -0.70 9.72
C ASN A 82 10.69 -1.83 8.68
N LEU A 83 10.47 -1.47 7.41
CA LEU A 83 10.44 -2.38 6.27
C LEU A 83 11.54 -2.03 5.26
N SER A 84 12.12 -3.05 4.65
CA SER A 84 12.94 -2.92 3.46
C SER A 84 12.10 -2.91 2.18
N VAL A 85 12.73 -2.52 1.06
CA VAL A 85 12.13 -2.61 -0.28
C VAL A 85 11.80 -4.05 -0.66
N ASP A 86 12.58 -5.04 -0.20
CA ASP A 86 12.29 -6.45 -0.47
C ASP A 86 11.04 -6.93 0.27
N GLU A 87 10.97 -6.62 1.58
CA GLU A 87 9.88 -7.05 2.44
C GLU A 87 8.53 -6.45 2.01
N VAL A 88 8.50 -5.19 1.56
CA VAL A 88 7.24 -4.56 1.16
C VAL A 88 6.64 -5.16 -0.12
N PHE A 89 7.39 -5.95 -0.91
CA PHE A 89 6.85 -6.72 -2.02
C PHE A 89 6.38 -8.14 -1.63
N ASP A 90 6.49 -8.53 -0.35
CA ASP A 90 5.73 -9.67 0.17
C ASP A 90 4.24 -9.28 0.30
N PRO A 91 3.30 -10.03 -0.32
CA PRO A 91 1.88 -9.66 -0.31
C PRO A 91 1.28 -9.45 1.08
N CYS A 92 1.60 -10.30 2.04
CA CYS A 92 1.04 -10.23 3.38
C CYS A 92 1.59 -9.03 4.15
N THR A 93 2.91 -8.83 4.06
CA THR A 93 3.61 -7.68 4.64
C THR A 93 3.06 -6.37 4.07
N ASN A 94 2.85 -6.30 2.75
CA ASN A 94 2.29 -5.14 2.09
C ASN A 94 0.85 -4.82 2.57
N ILE A 95 -0.01 -5.84 2.63
CA ILE A 95 -1.39 -5.70 3.13
C ILE A 95 -1.40 -5.23 4.59
N LYS A 96 -0.54 -5.82 5.43
CA LYS A 96 -0.42 -5.44 6.84
C LYS A 96 0.04 -3.98 7.00
N ALA A 97 1.04 -3.56 6.23
CA ALA A 97 1.55 -2.19 6.22
C ALA A 97 0.45 -1.18 5.82
N GLY A 98 -0.27 -1.45 4.73
CA GLY A 98 -1.35 -0.57 4.27
C GLY A 98 -2.52 -0.52 5.25
N ALA A 99 -2.88 -1.66 5.85
CA ALA A 99 -3.89 -1.70 6.91
C ALA A 99 -3.49 -0.88 8.15
N GLN A 100 -2.21 -0.92 8.55
CA GLN A 100 -1.70 -0.11 9.65
C GLN A 100 -1.78 1.40 9.34
N ILE A 101 -1.40 1.82 8.13
CA ILE A 101 -1.52 3.23 7.70
C ILE A 101 -3.00 3.66 7.71
N LEU A 102 -3.89 2.86 7.11
CA LEU A 102 -5.32 3.14 7.07
C LEU A 102 -5.92 3.26 8.48
N GLN A 103 -5.56 2.35 9.39
CA GLN A 103 -6.01 2.38 10.76
C GLN A 103 -5.53 3.63 11.49
N ASN A 104 -4.28 4.06 11.27
CA ASN A 104 -3.76 5.30 11.87
C ASN A 104 -4.56 6.53 11.41
N PHE A 105 -4.89 6.62 10.13
CA PHE A 105 -5.74 7.70 9.62
C PHE A 105 -7.17 7.62 10.17
N TYR A 106 -7.72 6.41 10.31
CA TYR A 106 -9.04 6.21 10.92
C TYR A 106 -9.06 6.70 12.36
N LEU A 107 -8.12 6.27 13.20
CA LEU A 107 -8.04 6.67 14.60
C LEU A 107 -7.84 8.18 14.76
N LYS A 108 -7.10 8.81 13.84
CA LYS A 108 -6.98 10.28 13.81
C LYS A 108 -8.32 10.94 13.45
N SER A 109 -8.99 10.44 12.43
CA SER A 109 -10.30 10.98 12.05
C SER A 109 -11.35 10.77 13.14
N GLU A 110 -11.35 9.60 13.78
CA GLU A 110 -12.27 9.27 14.86
C GLU A 110 -12.18 10.26 16.02
N LYS A 111 -10.94 10.63 16.40
CA LYS A 111 -10.72 11.64 17.44
C LYS A 111 -11.28 13.01 17.07
N ASP A 112 -11.28 13.36 15.80
CA ASP A 112 -11.71 14.67 15.30
C ASP A 112 -13.24 14.75 15.09
N ILE A 113 -13.85 13.71 14.52
CA ILE A 113 -15.24 13.76 14.01
C ILE A 113 -16.11 12.57 14.45
N GLY A 114 -15.61 11.72 15.36
CA GLY A 114 -16.32 10.55 15.88
C GLY A 114 -16.20 9.29 15.03
N GLN A 115 -16.73 8.19 15.54
CA GLN A 115 -16.68 6.88 14.88
C GLN A 115 -17.59 6.78 13.65
N GLY A 116 -17.33 5.77 12.82
CA GLY A 116 -18.22 5.36 11.73
C GLY A 116 -17.75 5.74 10.33
N GLN A 117 -18.72 5.76 9.39
CA GLN A 117 -18.45 5.83 7.95
C GLN A 117 -17.79 7.14 7.50
N THR A 118 -18.13 8.27 8.14
CA THR A 118 -17.51 9.56 7.81
C THR A 118 -16.01 9.55 8.12
N SER A 119 -15.62 8.98 9.27
CA SER A 119 -14.20 8.83 9.62
C SER A 119 -13.47 7.85 8.73
N LEU A 120 -14.11 6.77 8.32
CA LEU A 120 -13.53 5.84 7.34
C LEU A 120 -13.29 6.51 5.99
N LYS A 121 -14.25 7.30 5.48
CA LYS A 121 -14.07 8.03 4.22
C LYS A 121 -12.94 9.05 4.31
N ARG A 122 -12.82 9.78 5.42
CA ARG A 122 -11.71 10.72 5.65
C ARG A 122 -10.38 9.98 5.74
N ALA A 123 -10.34 8.80 6.37
CA ALA A 123 -9.15 7.98 6.46
C ALA A 123 -8.69 7.46 5.09
N ILE A 124 -9.63 6.96 4.26
CA ILE A 124 -9.34 6.54 2.89
C ILE A 124 -8.85 7.73 2.06
N SER A 125 -9.50 8.90 2.16
CA SER A 125 -9.04 10.12 1.47
C SER A 125 -7.59 10.47 1.84
N ALA A 126 -7.27 10.44 3.14
CA ALA A 126 -5.92 10.71 3.63
C ALA A 126 -4.90 9.64 3.21
N TYR A 127 -5.32 8.39 3.02
CA TYR A 127 -4.47 7.30 2.54
C TYR A 127 -3.93 7.56 1.13
N HIS A 128 -4.68 8.26 0.28
CA HIS A 128 -4.33 8.56 -1.11
C HIS A 128 -3.59 9.90 -1.31
N THR A 129 -3.24 10.63 -0.23
CA THR A 129 -2.62 11.98 -0.30
C THR A 129 -1.16 11.93 0.10
#